data_AF-A0A5E7QYM9-F1
#
_entry.id   AF-A0A5E7QYM9-F1
#
_cell.length_a   1.000
_cell.length_b   1.000
_cell.length_c   1.000
_cell.angle_alpha   90.00
_cell.angle_beta   90.00
_cell.angle_gamma   90.00
#
_symmetry.space_group_name_H-M   'P 1'
#
loop_
_entity.id
_entity.type
_entity.pdbx_description
1 polymer ?
#
loop_
_entity_poly.entity_id
_entity_poly.type
_entity_poly.pdbx_seq_one_letter_code
_entity_poly.pdbx_strand_id
1 'polypeptide(L)' 'MAKDYSLLEVLERIYHNQLALEAALMELTVWVEQRGSAEIGGNVRGALEAIGDNAGHIKQGLVRLKNLNID' A
#
# COMPACT_ATOMS: atom_id res chain seq x y z
N MET A 1 -14.95 25.34 6.64
CA MET A 1 -13.48 25.33 6.73
C MET A 1 -13.05 23.93 6.33
N ALA A 2 -12.19 23.80 5.32
CA ALA A 2 -11.56 22.51 5.06
C ALA A 2 -10.84 22.13 6.36
N LYS A 3 -11.12 20.94 6.89
CA LYS A 3 -10.37 20.43 8.03
C LYS A 3 -8.99 20.13 7.46
N ASP A 4 -8.01 20.98 7.78
CA ASP A 4 -6.63 20.75 7.33
C ASP A 4 -6.18 19.42 7.94
N TYR A 5 -5.95 18.42 7.08
CA TYR A 5 -5.47 17.12 7.52
C TYR A 5 -3.99 17.22 7.87
N SER A 6 -3.58 16.64 9.00
CA SER A 6 -2.16 16.61 9.33
C SER A 6 -1.40 15.70 8.36
N LEU A 7 -0.10 15.93 8.21
CA LEU A 7 0.76 15.05 7.41
C LEU A 7 0.66 13.60 7.92
N LEU A 8 0.58 13.42 9.24
CA LEU A 8 0.42 12.12 9.88
C LEU A 8 -0.89 11.44 9.46
N GLU A 9 -2.02 12.14 9.51
CA GLU A 9 -3.34 11.62 9.10
C GLU A 9 -3.36 11.19 7.63
N VAL A 10 -2.74 11.99 6.74
CA VAL A 10 -2.66 11.67 5.31
C VAL A 10 -1.78 10.45 5.08
N LEU A 11 -0.60 10.37 5.71
CA LEU A 11 0.30 9.22 5.57
C LEU A 11 -0.31 7.93 6.14
N GLU A 12 -1.06 8.01 7.25
CA GLU A 12 -1.81 6.87 7.77
C GLU A 12 -2.85 6.38 6.77
N ARG A 13 -3.59 7.27 6.12
CA ARG A 13 -4.55 6.89 5.07
C ARG A 13 -3.85 6.27 3.86
N ILE A 14 -2.71 6.80 3.44
CA ILE A 14 -1.93 6.21 2.33
C ILE A 14 -1.42 4.81 2.71
N TYR A 15 -0.96 4.60 3.95
CA TYR A 15 -0.59 3.27 4.44
C TYR A 15 -1.75 2.27 4.35
N HIS A 16 -2.95 2.66 4.81
CA HIS A 16 -4.13 1.81 4.72
C HIS A 16 -4.53 1.52 3.27
N ASN A 17 -4.38 2.50 2.37
CA ASN A 17 -4.61 2.29 0.95
C ASN A 17 -3.65 1.24 0.37
N GLN A 18 -2.37 1.23 0.78
CA GLN A 18 -1.44 0.18 0.33
C GLN A 18 -1.94 -1.21 0.75
N LEU A 19 -2.35 -1.39 2.00
CA LEU A 19 -2.87 -2.68 2.49
C LEU A 19 -4.15 -3.11 1.76
N ALA A 20 -5.07 -2.18 1.53
CA ALA A 20 -6.33 -2.46 0.83
C ALA A 20 -6.10 -2.82 -0.64
N LEU A 21 -5.21 -2.10 -1.31
CA LEU A 21 -4.85 -2.36 -2.71
C LEU A 21 -4.08 -3.67 -2.85
N GLU A 22 -3.16 -3.96 -1.93
CA GLU A 22 -2.44 -5.24 -1.88
C GLU A 22 -3.43 -6.41 -1.78
N ALA A 23 -4.36 -6.37 -0.82
CA ALA A 23 -5.36 -7.41 -0.64
C ALA A 23 -6.25 -7.60 -1.89
N ALA A 24 -6.77 -6.50 -2.44
CA ALA A 24 -7.62 -6.56 -3.63
C ALA A 24 -6.86 -7.10 -4.86
N LEU A 25 -5.59 -6.71 -5.04
CA LEU A 25 -4.76 -7.18 -6.14
C LEU A 25 -4.30 -8.63 -5.95
N MET A 26 -4.04 -9.08 -4.71
CA MET A 26 -3.74 -10.49 -4.44
C MET A 26 -4.91 -11.40 -4.84
N GLU A 27 -6.14 -11.05 -4.46
CA GLU A 27 -7.34 -11.81 -4.86
C GLU A 27 -7.52 -11.83 -6.38
N LEU A 28 -7.35 -10.68 -7.05
CA LEU A 28 -7.44 -10.60 -8.51
C LEU A 28 -6.33 -11.39 -9.21
N THR A 29 -5.11 -11.39 -8.67
CA THR A 29 -3.96 -12.13 -9.22
C THR A 29 -4.27 -13.62 -9.26
N VAL A 30 -4.78 -14.17 -8.14
CA VAL A 30 -5.16 -15.58 -8.06
C VAL A 30 -6.20 -15.93 -9.14
N TRP A 31 -7.19 -15.06 -9.35
CA TRP A 31 -8.22 -15.27 -10.36
C TRP A 31 -7.70 -15.20 -11.79
N VAL A 32 -6.74 -14.32 -12.08
CA VAL A 32 -6.09 -14.19 -13.39
C VAL A 32 -5.17 -15.39 -13.68
N GLU A 33 -4.38 -15.81 -12.70
CA GLU A 33 -3.46 -16.95 -12.82
C GLU A 33 -4.23 -18.25 -13.11
N GLN A 34 -5.37 -18.46 -12.44
CA GLN A 34 -6.26 -19.61 -12.70
C GLN A 34 -6.79 -19.69 -14.14
N ARG A 35 -6.73 -18.59 -14.90
CA ARG A 35 -7.21 -18.50 -16.29
C ARG A 35 -6.09 -18.56 -17.33
N GLY A 36 -4.88 -18.94 -16.91
CA GLY A 36 -3.78 -19.26 -17.79
C GLY A 36 -2.95 -18.07 -18.27
N SER A 37 -3.12 -16.88 -17.67
CA SER A 37 -2.32 -15.71 -18.03
C SER A 37 -1.11 -15.55 -17.12
N ALA A 38 -0.07 -16.36 -17.37
CA ALA A 38 1.16 -16.36 -16.57
C ALA A 38 1.92 -15.03 -16.62
N GLU A 39 1.96 -14.37 -17.79
CA GLU A 39 2.60 -13.07 -17.96
C GLU A 39 1.88 -11.97 -17.15
N ILE A 40 0.54 -11.92 -17.22
CA ILE A 40 -0.23 -10.96 -16.44
C ILE A 40 -0.08 -11.26 -14.94
N GLY A 41 -0.14 -12.53 -14.53
CA GLY A 41 0.13 -12.93 -13.14
C GLY A 41 1.50 -12.45 -12.64
N GLY A 42 2.55 -12.62 -13.45
CA GLY A 42 3.89 -12.13 -13.15
C GLY A 42 3.95 -10.60 -12.99
N ASN A 43 3.33 -9.86 -13.91
CA ASN A 43 3.27 -8.40 -13.84
C ASN A 43 2.53 -7.91 -12.57
N VAL A 44 1.43 -8.56 -12.20
CA VAL A 44 0.70 -8.19 -10.98
C VAL A 44 1.51 -8.54 -9.73
N ARG A 45 2.23 -9.67 -9.71
CA ARG A 45 3.15 -9.99 -8.60
C ARG A 45 4.26 -8.96 -8.41
N GLY A 46 4.86 -8.47 -9.51
CA GLY A 46 5.83 -7.38 -9.43
C GLY A 46 5.23 -6.08 -8.87
N ALA A 47 3.97 -5.77 -9.22
CA ALA A 47 3.26 -4.64 -8.64
C ALA A 47 2.95 -4.83 -7.14
N LEU A 48 2.57 -6.04 -6.73
CA LEU A 48 2.34 -6.40 -5.32
C LEU A 48 3.63 -6.25 -4.48
N GLU A 49 4.78 -6.66 -5.02
CA GLU A 49 6.09 -6.46 -4.36
C GLU A 49 6.35 -4.96 -4.11
N ALA A 50 6.17 -4.12 -5.13
CA ALA A 50 6.34 -2.67 -4.99
C ALA A 50 5.34 -2.05 -3.99
N ILE A 51 4.10 -2.55 -3.92
CA ILE A 51 3.11 -2.09 -2.93
C ILE A 51 3.56 -2.45 -1.51
N GLY A 52 4.03 -3.68 -1.31
CA GLY A 52 4.54 -4.14 -0.01
C GLY A 52 5.74 -3.31 0.47
N ASP A 53 6.70 -3.05 -0.42
CA ASP A 53 7.86 -2.19 -0.14
C ASP A 53 7.43 -0.77 0.25
N ASN A 54 6.49 -0.19 -0.49
CA ASN A 54 5.95 1.13 -0.18
C ASN A 54 5.21 1.14 1.16
N ALA A 55 4.41 0.11 1.46
CA ALA A 55 3.73 -0.03 2.75
C ALA A 55 4.75 -0.08 3.90
N GLY A 56 5.85 -0.82 3.73
CA GLY A 56 6.97 -0.89 4.66
C GLY A 56 7.60 0.48 4.91
N HIS A 57 7.97 1.19 3.85
CA HIS A 57 8.57 2.53 3.96
C HIS A 57 7.63 3.54 4.64
N ILE A 58 6.35 3.57 4.27
CA ILE A 58 5.37 4.48 4.89
C ILE A 58 5.20 4.15 6.37
N LYS A 59 5.08 2.86 6.73
CA LYS A 59 4.94 2.43 8.12
C LYS A 59 6.15 2.86 8.96
N GLN A 60 7.37 2.69 8.44
CA GLN A 60 8.59 3.14 9.11
C GLN A 60 8.63 4.66 9.25
N GLY A 61 8.26 5.40 8.20
CA GLY A 61 8.16 6.86 8.22
C GLY A 61 7.17 7.36 9.28
N LEU A 62 5.99 6.75 9.36
CA LEU A 62 4.97 7.05 10.37
C LEU A 62 5.49 6.84 11.79
N VAL A 63 6.19 5.73 12.07
CA VAL A 63 6.80 5.49 13.38
C VAL A 63 7.82 6.58 13.73
N ARG A 64 8.66 6.99 12.76
CA ARG A 64 9.65 8.07 12.98
C ARG A 64 8.99 9.41 13.26
N LEU A 65 7.95 9.79 12.50
CA LEU A 65 7.22 11.05 12.70
C LEU A 65 6.54 11.09 14.08
N LYS A 66 5.90 10.00 14.50
CA LYS A 66 5.30 9.86 15.83
C LYS A 66 6.34 10.04 16.94
N ASN A 67 7.54 9.50 16.77
CA ASN A 67 8.62 9.64 17.75
C ASN A 67 9.23 11.06 17.78
N LEU A 68 9.07 11.85 16.73
CA LEU A 68 9.57 13.22 16.65
C LEU A 68 8.55 14.27 17.12
N ASN A 69 7.33 13.87 17.52
CA ASN A 69 6.22 14.77 17.84
C ASN A 69 5.96 15.84 16.74
N ILE A 70 6.13 15.44 15.48
CA ILE A 70 5.80 16.30 14.34
C ILE A 70 4.32 16.05 14.03
N ASP A 71 3.45 16.84 14.66
CA ASP A 71 2.01 16.92 14.36
C ASP A 71 1.73 17.94 13.24
#